data_AF-A0AAE4LBB3-F1
#
_entry.id   AF-A0AAE4LBB3-F1
#
_cell.length_a   1.000
_cell.length_b   1.000
_cell.length_c   1.000
_cell.angle_alpha   90.00
_cell.angle_beta   90.00
_cell.angle_gamma   90.00
#
_symmetry.space_group_name_H-M   'P 1'
#
loop_
_entity.id
_entity.type
_entity.pdbx_description
1 polymer ?
#
loop_
_entity_poly.entity_id
_entity_poly.type
_entity_poly.pdbx_seq_one_letter_code
_entity_poly.pdbx_strand_id
1 'polypeptide(L)'
;MDFIKEITCIQAVGTSDDEARKYGYESWIDYCHKVNIFTRFITKCPCCKKSFTNNNPAVGGHVLAERGTLDIEGKLIYVKYITPICKQCNDRYKNNQVWKLFKVHGYNLCRLPNNPPKR
;
A
#
# COMPACT_ATOMS: atom_id res chain seq x y z
N MET A 1 -21.49 0.74 -8.17
CA MET A 1 -20.23 1.01 -8.91
C MET A 1 -19.64 2.27 -8.28
N ASP A 2 -18.83 2.11 -7.24
CA ASP A 2 -18.19 3.25 -6.53
C ASP A 2 -16.97 3.71 -7.32
N PHE A 3 -17.22 4.48 -8.37
CA PHE A 3 -16.19 5.09 -9.19
C PHE A 3 -15.39 6.10 -8.33
N ILE A 4 -14.10 5.80 -8.13
CA ILE A 4 -13.04 6.78 -7.83
C ILE A 4 -13.12 7.46 -6.44
N LYS A 5 -13.40 6.72 -5.35
CA LYS A 5 -13.17 7.29 -4.00
C LYS A 5 -11.67 7.32 -3.69
N GLU A 6 -11.12 8.51 -3.46
CA GLU A 6 -9.81 8.66 -2.83
C GLU A 6 -9.90 8.30 -1.34
N ILE A 7 -8.96 7.47 -0.89
CA ILE A 7 -8.86 6.99 0.47
C ILE A 7 -7.60 7.58 1.10
N THR A 8 -7.76 8.16 2.28
CA THR A 8 -6.63 8.65 3.08
C THR A 8 -5.83 7.46 3.59
N CYS A 9 -4.56 7.43 3.23
CA CYS A 9 -3.59 6.44 3.63
C CYS A 9 -2.55 7.09 4.52
N ILE A 10 -2.25 6.43 5.63
CA ILE A 10 -1.07 6.67 6.44
C ILE A 10 -0.05 5.62 6.02
N GLN A 11 1.18 6.03 5.72
CA GLN A 11 2.24 5.04 5.50
C GLN A 11 2.38 4.17 6.75
N ALA A 12 2.15 2.85 6.59
CA ALA A 12 2.10 1.95 7.73
C ALA A 12 3.51 1.67 8.22
N VAL A 13 3.72 2.01 9.48
CA VAL A 13 4.92 1.76 10.25
C VAL A 13 5.01 0.26 10.56
N GLY A 14 6.19 -0.34 10.37
CA GLY A 14 6.51 -1.66 10.94
C GLY A 14 6.11 -2.91 10.15
N THR A 15 5.80 -2.78 8.86
CA THR A 15 5.63 -3.94 7.94
C THR A 15 6.54 -3.80 6.74
N SER A 16 7.79 -3.40 7.00
CA SER A 16 8.80 -3.35 5.95
C SER A 16 9.39 -4.73 5.71
N ASP A 17 8.52 -5.64 5.34
CA ASP A 17 8.89 -7.02 5.38
C ASP A 17 9.04 -7.43 3.93
N ASP A 18 10.28 -7.73 3.54
CA ASP A 18 10.66 -8.47 2.34
C ASP A 18 10.05 -9.91 2.32
N GLU A 19 8.93 -10.09 3.03
CA GLU A 19 8.16 -11.29 3.30
C GLU A 19 7.18 -11.62 2.21
N ALA A 20 7.05 -10.82 1.15
CA ALA A 20 6.28 -11.21 -0.03
C ALA A 20 6.60 -12.66 -0.44
N ARG A 21 7.88 -13.06 -0.30
CA ARG A 21 8.38 -14.42 -0.52
C ARG A 21 7.78 -15.49 0.40
N LYS A 22 7.47 -15.15 1.66
CA LYS A 22 6.74 -16.06 2.58
C LYS A 22 5.34 -16.39 2.06
N TYR A 23 4.76 -15.49 1.28
CA TYR A 23 3.46 -15.65 0.62
C TYR A 23 3.56 -16.15 -0.83
N GLY A 24 4.76 -16.48 -1.32
CA GLY A 24 4.99 -16.97 -2.69
C GLY A 24 5.11 -15.90 -3.77
N TYR A 25 5.31 -14.63 -3.39
CA TYR A 25 5.49 -13.51 -4.32
C TYR A 25 6.95 -13.02 -4.32
N GLU A 26 7.45 -12.57 -5.46
CA GLU A 26 8.84 -12.09 -5.55
C GLU A 26 9.04 -10.78 -4.77
N SER A 27 8.00 -9.96 -4.76
CA SER A 27 7.92 -8.68 -4.06
C SER A 27 6.45 -8.29 -3.84
N TRP A 28 6.19 -7.28 -3.01
CA TRP A 28 4.83 -6.78 -2.82
C TRP A 28 4.26 -6.08 -4.05
N ILE A 29 5.11 -5.50 -4.92
CA ILE A 29 4.64 -4.92 -6.18
C ILE A 29 4.23 -6.03 -7.17
N ASP A 30 4.95 -7.16 -7.20
CA ASP A 30 4.56 -8.36 -7.94
C ASP A 30 3.19 -8.88 -7.47
N TYR A 31 2.99 -8.98 -6.15
CA TYR A 31 1.69 -9.30 -5.57
C TYR A 31 0.57 -8.37 -6.07
N CYS A 32 0.75 -7.05 -5.93
CA CYS A 32 -0.22 -6.06 -6.40
C CYS A 32 -0.56 -6.23 -7.89
N HIS A 33 0.45 -6.41 -8.73
CA HIS A 33 0.28 -6.59 -10.18
C HIS A 33 -0.45 -7.89 -10.54
N LYS A 34 -0.38 -8.93 -9.69
CA LYS A 34 -1.07 -10.20 -9.85
C LYS A 34 -2.53 -10.14 -9.41
N VAL A 35 -2.81 -9.54 -8.26
CA VAL A 35 -4.18 -9.51 -7.69
C VAL A 35 -5.02 -8.32 -8.14
N ASN A 36 -4.38 -7.28 -8.67
CA ASN A 36 -5.06 -6.05 -9.04
C ASN A 36 -4.39 -5.36 -10.22
N ILE A 37 -4.95 -5.57 -11.41
CA ILE A 37 -4.41 -5.03 -12.66
C ILE A 37 -4.30 -3.50 -12.68
N PHE A 38 -5.17 -2.79 -11.94
CA PHE A 38 -5.16 -1.31 -11.92
C PHE A 38 -3.87 -0.73 -11.36
N THR A 39 -3.19 -1.48 -10.49
CA THR A 39 -1.91 -1.06 -9.91
C THR A 39 -0.81 -0.89 -10.96
N ARG A 40 -0.91 -1.56 -12.11
CA ARG A 40 0.04 -1.43 -13.23
C ARG A 40 -0.08 -0.10 -13.96
N PHE A 41 -1.23 0.58 -13.87
CA PHE A 41 -1.47 1.85 -14.56
C PHE A 41 -1.11 3.07 -13.71
N ILE A 42 -0.66 2.86 -12.47
CA ILE A 42 -0.20 3.96 -11.62
C ILE A 42 1.15 4.43 -12.14
N THR A 43 1.22 5.68 -12.59
CA THR A 43 2.45 6.27 -13.15
C THR A 43 3.19 7.19 -12.17
N LYS A 44 2.54 7.58 -11.07
CA LYS A 44 3.09 8.50 -10.06
C LYS A 44 2.96 7.93 -8.66
N CYS A 45 4.00 8.11 -7.85
CA CYS A 45 3.98 7.76 -6.44
C CYS A 45 2.89 8.58 -5.72
N PRO A 46 1.88 7.96 -5.08
CA PRO A 46 0.82 8.71 -4.42
C PRO A 46 1.34 9.50 -3.20
N CYS A 47 2.45 9.07 -2.59
CA CYS A 47 3.07 9.70 -1.43
C CYS A 47 3.84 11.00 -1.76
N CYS A 48 4.61 11.05 -2.86
CA CYS A 48 5.45 12.22 -3.21
C CYS A 48 5.13 12.84 -4.57
N LYS A 49 4.17 12.28 -5.31
CA LYS A 49 3.69 12.70 -6.63
C LYS A 49 4.72 12.64 -7.78
N LYS A 50 5.96 12.20 -7.51
CA LYS A 50 6.98 11.94 -8.55
C LYS A 50 6.61 10.73 -9.40
N SER A 51 6.93 10.79 -10.69
CA SER A 51 6.71 9.69 -11.64
C SER A 51 7.57 8.47 -11.30
N PHE A 52 7.03 7.29 -11.57
CA PHE A 52 7.82 6.06 -11.56
C PHE A 52 8.70 6.01 -12.81
N THR A 53 9.96 5.63 -12.62
CA THR A 53 10.96 5.45 -13.68
C THR A 53 11.89 4.32 -13.28
N ASN A 54 12.81 3.92 -14.16
CA ASN A 54 13.84 2.92 -13.82
C ASN A 54 14.70 3.37 -12.62
N ASN A 55 14.94 4.68 -12.47
CA ASN A 55 15.70 5.27 -11.36
C ASN A 55 14.82 5.62 -10.14
N ASN A 56 13.49 5.53 -10.27
CA ASN A 56 12.52 5.73 -9.19
C ASN A 56 11.44 4.65 -9.27
N PRO A 57 11.81 3.36 -9.05
CA PRO A 57 10.90 2.25 -9.30
C PRO A 57 9.74 2.23 -8.30
N ALA A 58 8.60 1.73 -8.76
CA ALA A 58 7.48 1.39 -7.90
C ALA A 58 7.83 0.15 -7.06
N VAL A 59 7.48 0.22 -5.78
CA VAL A 59 7.55 -0.88 -4.81
C VAL A 59 6.20 -0.98 -4.10
N GLY A 60 5.85 -2.17 -3.61
CA GLY A 60 4.62 -2.38 -2.84
C GLY A 60 4.81 -1.89 -1.42
N GLY A 61 4.27 -0.71 -1.10
CA GLY A 61 4.35 -0.12 0.22
C GLY A 61 3.13 -0.44 1.06
N HIS A 62 3.35 -0.80 2.32
CA HIS A 62 2.27 -1.01 3.28
C HIS A 62 1.70 0.31 3.77
N VAL A 63 0.37 0.37 3.82
CA VAL A 63 -0.38 1.55 4.26
C VAL A 63 -1.53 1.16 5.17
N LEU A 64 -1.84 2.05 6.12
CA LEU A 64 -3.06 2.04 6.89
C LEU A 64 -4.06 2.96 6.19
N ALA A 65 -5.11 2.38 5.63
CA ALA A 65 -6.14 3.14 4.92
C ALA A 65 -7.35 3.34 5.83
N GLU A 66 -7.78 4.59 5.99
CA GLU A 66 -8.98 4.96 6.73
C GLU A 66 -10.22 4.58 5.91
N ARG A 67 -11.04 3.63 6.40
CA ARG A 67 -12.26 3.24 5.66
C ARG A 67 -13.49 4.08 5.98
N GLY A 68 -13.37 5.10 6.84
CA GLY A 68 -14.48 5.96 7.26
C GLY A 68 -15.54 5.21 8.09
N THR A 69 -15.20 4.03 8.61
CA THR A 69 -16.02 3.27 9.56
C THR A 69 -15.46 3.50 10.95
N LEU A 70 -16.33 3.81 11.90
CA LEU A 70 -15.98 3.89 13.31
C LEU A 70 -16.12 2.52 13.97
N ASP A 71 -15.25 2.21 14.92
CA ASP A 71 -15.43 1.05 15.79
C ASP A 71 -16.52 1.32 16.84
N ILE A 72 -16.74 0.33 17.73
CA ILE A 72 -17.75 0.41 18.80
C ILE A 72 -17.48 1.53 19.81
N GLU A 73 -16.26 2.08 19.85
CA GLU A 73 -15.83 3.18 20.71
C GLU A 73 -15.84 4.53 19.96
N GLY A 74 -16.29 4.56 18.70
CA GLY A 74 -16.30 5.77 17.89
C GLY A 74 -14.93 6.16 17.31
N LYS A 75 -13.94 5.25 17.30
CA LYS A 75 -12.61 5.50 16.72
C LYS A 75 -12.55 5.06 15.26
N LEU A 76 -11.77 5.79 14.47
CA LEU A 76 -11.55 5.46 13.05
C LEU A 76 -10.87 4.10 12.90
N ILE A 77 -11.48 3.20 12.13
CA ILE A 77 -10.90 1.91 11.79
C ILE A 77 -9.93 2.10 10.61
N TYR A 78 -8.68 1.73 10.85
CA TYR A 78 -7.65 1.64 9.83
C TYR A 78 -7.46 0.19 9.40
N VAL A 79 -7.43 -0.04 8.10
CA VAL A 79 -7.19 -1.37 7.53
C VAL A 79 -5.85 -1.36 6.79
N LYS A 80 -5.05 -2.41 6.97
CA LYS A 80 -3.78 -2.58 6.29
C LYS A 80 -3.98 -2.95 4.80
N TYR A 81 -3.32 -2.23 3.92
CA TYR A 81 -3.26 -2.48 2.48
C TYR A 81 -1.82 -2.35 1.97
N ILE A 82 -1.62 -2.76 0.72
CA ILE A 82 -0.43 -2.51 -0.07
C ILE A 82 -0.82 -1.62 -1.24
N THR A 83 0.02 -0.64 -1.57
CA THR A 83 -0.14 0.20 -2.77
C THR A 83 1.22 0.47 -3.41
N PRO A 84 1.30 0.65 -4.74
CA PRO A 84 2.52 1.11 -5.38
C PRO A 84 2.95 2.49 -4.85
N ILE A 85 4.17 2.57 -4.33
CA ILE A 85 4.86 3.82 -3.93
C ILE A 85 6.31 3.76 -4.41
N CYS A 86 7.05 4.87 -4.41
CA CYS A 86 8.44 4.81 -4.86
C CYS A 86 9.37 4.29 -3.76
N LYS A 87 10.46 3.63 -4.17
CA LYS A 87 11.46 3.08 -3.25
C LYS A 87 11.93 4.09 -2.21
N GLN A 88 12.23 5.33 -2.62
CA GLN A 88 12.67 6.39 -1.72
C GLN A 88 11.63 6.70 -0.62
N CYS A 89 10.34 6.78 -0.97
CA CYS A 89 9.28 6.97 0.02
C CYS A 89 9.14 5.76 0.94
N ASN A 90 9.18 4.55 0.38
CA ASN A 90 9.11 3.33 1.16
C ASN A 90 10.24 3.22 2.18
N ASP A 91 11.48 3.46 1.75
CA ASP A 91 12.67 3.38 2.59
C ASP A 91 12.70 4.48 3.66
N ARG A 92 12.31 5.72 3.31
CA ARG A 92 12.31 6.86 4.24
C ARG A 92 11.44 6.63 5.46
N TYR A 93 10.30 5.98 5.27
CA TYR A 93 9.32 5.70 6.33
C TYR A 93 9.43 4.25 6.85
N LYS A 94 10.40 3.49 6.34
CA LYS A 94 10.75 2.17 6.85
C LYS A 94 11.10 2.29 8.34
N ASN A 95 10.48 1.46 9.18
CA ASN A 95 10.73 1.38 10.63
C ASN A 95 10.47 2.65 11.45
N ASN A 96 9.94 3.71 10.83
CA ASN A 96 9.73 5.01 11.46
C ASN A 96 8.24 5.22 11.73
N GLN A 97 7.85 5.60 12.96
CA GLN A 97 6.47 5.95 13.34
C GLN A 97 5.97 7.27 12.74
N VAL A 98 6.33 7.56 11.49
CA VAL A 98 6.09 8.86 10.87
C VAL A 98 4.77 8.85 10.11
N TRP A 99 3.90 9.76 10.51
CA TRP A 99 2.56 9.98 9.96
C TRP A 99 2.62 10.77 8.65
N LYS A 100 3.02 10.13 7.54
CA LYS A 100 2.79 10.73 6.21
C LYS A 100 1.39 10.34 5.72
N LEU A 101 0.50 11.33 5.68
CA LEU A 101 -0.81 11.22 5.05
C LEU A 101 -0.71 11.48 3.55
N PHE A 102 -1.34 10.62 2.76
CA PHE A 102 -1.54 10.82 1.32
C PHE A 102 -2.81 10.12 0.84
N LYS A 103 -3.35 10.56 -0.29
CA LYS A 103 -4.55 9.97 -0.89
C LYS A 103 -4.19 8.97 -1.98
N VAL A 104 -4.93 7.87 -2.01
CA VAL A 104 -4.83 6.80 -3.01
C VAL A 104 -6.23 6.46 -3.50
N HIS A 105 -6.42 6.24 -4.80
CA HIS A 105 -7.69 5.71 -5.28
C HIS A 105 -7.96 4.32 -4.69
N GLY A 106 -9.16 4.06 -4.18
CA GLY A 106 -9.46 2.80 -3.49
C GLY A 106 -9.19 1.55 -4.32
N TYR A 107 -9.36 1.61 -5.64
CA TYR A 107 -9.06 0.50 -6.55
C TYR A 107 -7.56 0.25 -6.76
N ASN A 108 -6.66 1.10 -6.26
CA ASN A 108 -5.21 0.89 -6.27
C ASN A 108 -4.71 0.22 -4.99
N LEU A 109 -5.58 0.05 -3.99
CA LEU A 109 -5.25 -0.62 -2.74
C LEU A 109 -5.42 -2.13 -2.89
N CYS A 110 -4.36 -2.88 -2.62
CA CYS A 110 -4.39 -4.33 -2.54
C CYS A 110 -4.50 -4.75 -1.08
N ARG A 111 -5.47 -5.59 -0.72
CA ARG A 111 -5.53 -6.15 0.64
C ARG A 111 -4.29 -6.99 0.88
N LEU A 112 -3.82 -7.06 2.11
CA LEU A 112 -2.82 -8.06 2.46
C LEU A 112 -3.39 -9.46 2.21
N PRO A 113 -2.59 -10.40 1.68
CA PRO A 113 -3.01 -11.79 1.62
C PRO A 113 -3.26 -12.29 3.05
N ASN A 114 -4.33 -13.06 3.26
CA ASN A 114 -4.51 -13.83 4.48
C ASN A 114 -3.36 -14.86 4.58
N ASN A 115 -3.00 -15.28 5.80
CA ASN A 115 -1.87 -16.14 6.19
C ASN A 115 -1.20 -16.94 5.05
N PRO A 116 0.15 -17.04 5.05
CA PRO A 116 0.86 -17.76 3.99
C PRO A 116 0.23 -19.15 3.81
N PRO A 117 0.02 -19.60 2.55
CA PRO A 117 -0.61 -20.89 2.30
C PRO A 117 0.11 -21.93 3.15
N LYS A 118 -0.65 -22.71 3.93
CA LYS A 118 -0.09 -23.82 4.72
C LYS A 118 0.70 -24.69 3.73
N ARG A 119 2.02 -24.75 3.93
CA ARG A 119 2.88 -25.71 3.22
C ARG A 119 2.46 -27.12 3.59
#